data_AF-A0A9J7KF36-F1
#
_entry.id   AF-A0A9J7KF36-F1
#
_cell.length_a   1.000
_cell.length_b   1.000
_cell.length_c   1.000
_cell.angle_alpha   90.00
_cell.angle_beta   90.00
_cell.angle_gamma   90.00
#
_symmetry.space_group_name_H-M   'P 1'
#
loop_
_entity.id
_entity.type
_entity.pdbx_description
1 polymer ?
#
loop_
_entity_poly.entity_id
_entity_poly.type
_entity_poly.pdbx_seq_one_letter_code
_entity_poly.pdbx_strand_id
1 'polypeptide(L)'
;MEQNMEQLAQLQALNGRWKQDHSQNENYDQFLRENGVPWFCCKIASWLKISPVEEYIITGDQITYRQYENNDSRTISFEMTLTVGQPPVNIAAGFSHFQAQISWDQYGRLVTRTRKKSGEFIQTGRMDSKGDLELTTLLPSGKTCRRVLKRVH
;
A
#
# COMPACT_ATOMS: atom_id res chain seq x y z
N MET A 1 21.66 17.08 3.82
CA MET A 1 21.56 16.91 2.36
C MET A 1 21.49 15.44 1.96
N GLU A 2 22.28 14.56 2.56
CA GLU A 2 22.27 13.10 2.26
C GLU A 2 20.92 12.42 2.51
N GLN A 3 20.25 12.68 3.64
CA GLN A 3 18.91 12.13 3.92
C GLN A 3 17.87 12.44 2.83
N ASN A 4 17.94 13.60 2.19
CA ASN A 4 16.99 13.98 1.13
C ASN A 4 17.25 13.17 -0.16
N MET A 5 18.51 12.84 -0.45
CA MET A 5 18.85 11.99 -1.61
C MET A 5 18.43 10.54 -1.40
N GLU A 6 18.60 10.00 -0.20
CA GLU A 6 18.15 8.63 0.12
C GLU A 6 16.63 8.50 0.05
N GLN A 7 15.90 9.50 0.57
CA GLN A 7 14.45 9.57 0.48
C GLN A 7 13.95 9.61 -0.97
N LEU A 8 14.59 10.43 -1.81
CA LEU A 8 14.28 10.51 -3.23
C LEU A 8 14.60 9.21 -3.97
N ALA A 9 15.73 8.56 -3.67
CA ALA A 9 16.08 7.27 -4.25
C ALA A 9 15.08 6.17 -3.83
N GLN A 10 14.68 6.16 -2.55
CA GLN A 10 13.65 5.24 -2.06
C GLN A 10 12.31 5.45 -2.76
N LEU A 11 11.88 6.71 -2.91
CA LEU A 11 10.66 7.04 -3.65
C LEU A 11 10.77 6.57 -5.10
N GLN A 12 11.85 6.91 -5.80
CA GLN A 12 12.05 6.49 -7.18
C GLN A 12 12.09 4.97 -7.34
N ALA A 13 12.60 4.22 -6.36
CA ALA A 13 12.60 2.76 -6.40
C ALA A 13 11.19 2.15 -6.34
N LEU A 14 10.20 2.86 -5.77
CA LEU A 14 8.80 2.43 -5.75
C LEU A 14 8.12 2.52 -7.12
N ASN A 15 8.63 3.35 -8.05
CA ASN A 15 8.02 3.54 -9.36
C ASN A 15 7.85 2.23 -10.13
N GLY A 16 6.62 1.89 -10.48
CA GLY A 16 6.29 0.72 -11.28
C GLY A 16 5.09 -0.06 -10.77
N ARG A 17 4.85 -1.20 -11.41
CA ARG A 17 3.76 -2.12 -11.10
C ARG A 17 4.26 -3.26 -10.21
N TRP A 18 3.43 -3.62 -9.26
CA TRP A 18 3.75 -4.56 -8.20
C TRP A 18 2.60 -5.53 -7.99
N LYS A 19 2.93 -6.79 -7.72
CA LYS A 19 1.96 -7.83 -7.39
C LYS A 19 2.38 -8.55 -6.13
N GLN A 20 1.43 -8.80 -5.25
CA GLN A 20 1.69 -9.50 -4.00
C GLN A 20 2.21 -10.93 -4.26
N ASP A 21 3.30 -11.27 -3.58
CA ASP A 21 3.74 -12.65 -3.41
C ASP A 21 3.00 -13.28 -2.23
N HIS A 22 2.01 -14.11 -2.54
CA HIS A 22 1.19 -14.81 -1.54
C HIS A 22 1.93 -15.94 -0.82
N SER A 23 3.16 -16.28 -1.21
CA SER A 23 3.99 -17.20 -0.41
C SER A 23 4.64 -16.53 0.80
N GLN A 24 4.63 -15.20 0.85
CA GLN A 24 5.31 -14.40 1.86
C GLN A 24 4.35 -13.34 2.44
N ASN A 25 3.23 -13.79 2.99
CA ASN A 25 2.27 -12.94 3.68
C ASN A 25 2.04 -13.38 5.13
N GLU A 26 1.95 -12.40 6.01
CA GLU A 26 1.67 -12.61 7.43
C GLU A 26 0.42 -11.80 7.80
N ASN A 27 -0.57 -12.44 8.44
CA ASN A 27 -1.82 -11.81 8.88
C ASN A 27 -2.67 -11.14 7.77
N TYR A 28 -2.55 -11.57 6.51
CA TYR A 28 -3.33 -10.99 5.40
C TYR A 28 -4.85 -11.16 5.57
N ASP A 29 -5.31 -12.32 6.07
CA ASP A 29 -6.73 -12.54 6.42
C ASP A 29 -7.25 -11.49 7.41
N GLN A 30 -6.44 -11.12 8.41
CA GLN A 30 -6.80 -10.13 9.41
C GLN A 30 -6.86 -8.73 8.79
N PHE A 31 -5.89 -8.40 7.94
CA PHE A 31 -5.88 -7.14 7.20
C PHE A 31 -7.15 -6.98 6.34
N LEU A 32 -7.57 -8.02 5.61
CA LEU A 32 -8.79 -7.96 4.79
C LEU A 32 -10.05 -7.76 5.65
N ARG A 33 -10.16 -8.50 6.77
CA ARG A 33 -11.29 -8.36 7.70
C ARG A 33 -11.40 -6.95 8.29
N GLU A 34 -10.29 -6.37 8.73
CA GLU A 34 -10.29 -5.02 9.30
C GLU A 34 -10.52 -3.93 8.23
N ASN A 35 -10.24 -4.24 6.96
CA ASN A 35 -10.65 -3.43 5.82
C ASN A 35 -12.13 -3.60 5.44
N GLY A 36 -12.91 -4.41 6.18
CA GLY A 36 -14.34 -4.60 5.98
C GLY A 36 -14.67 -5.67 4.94
N VAL A 37 -13.70 -6.46 4.49
CA VAL A 37 -13.96 -7.58 3.58
C VAL A 37 -14.69 -8.69 4.35
N PRO A 38 -15.83 -9.20 3.85
CA PRO A 38 -16.54 -10.31 4.48
C PRO A 38 -15.65 -11.53 4.69
N TRP A 39 -15.86 -12.26 5.80
CA TRP A 39 -14.99 -13.38 6.19
C TRP A 39 -14.85 -14.44 5.10
N PHE A 40 -15.93 -14.73 4.36
CA PHE A 40 -15.94 -15.72 3.29
C PHE A 40 -15.11 -15.24 2.08
N CYS A 41 -15.21 -13.95 1.72
CA CYS A 41 -14.35 -13.34 0.69
C CYS A 41 -12.88 -13.35 1.10
N CYS A 42 -12.56 -13.12 2.38
CA CYS A 42 -11.18 -13.21 2.87
C CYS A 42 -10.59 -14.60 2.63
N LYS A 43 -11.37 -15.64 2.94
CA LYS A 43 -10.95 -17.04 2.73
C LYS A 43 -10.75 -17.37 1.26
N ILE A 44 -11.65 -16.92 0.39
CA ILE A 44 -11.53 -17.12 -1.05
C ILE A 44 -10.29 -16.38 -1.59
N ALA A 45 -10.07 -15.12 -1.20
CA ALA A 45 -8.92 -14.33 -1.65
C ALA A 45 -7.59 -14.96 -1.24
N SER A 46 -7.49 -15.44 0.00
CA SER A 46 -6.28 -16.12 0.48
C SER A 46 -6.07 -17.49 -0.16
N TRP A 47 -7.14 -18.25 -0.43
CA TRP A 47 -7.04 -19.57 -1.07
C TRP A 47 -6.67 -19.47 -2.55
N LEU A 48 -7.35 -18.58 -3.28
CA LEU A 48 -7.11 -18.35 -4.71
C LEU A 48 -5.95 -17.38 -4.99
N LYS A 49 -5.29 -16.88 -3.94
CA LYS A 49 -4.17 -15.93 -4.05
C LYS A 49 -4.52 -14.72 -4.91
N ILE A 50 -5.74 -14.21 -4.74
CA ILE A 50 -6.26 -13.06 -5.48
C ILE A 50 -5.71 -11.81 -4.81
N SER A 51 -5.01 -10.99 -5.59
CA SER A 51 -4.57 -9.66 -5.18
C SER A 51 -4.54 -8.76 -6.41
N PRO A 52 -4.91 -7.47 -6.26
CA PRO A 52 -4.78 -6.51 -7.34
C PRO A 52 -3.30 -6.30 -7.70
N VAL A 53 -3.07 -5.75 -8.89
CA VAL A 53 -1.79 -5.15 -9.23
C VAL A 53 -1.80 -3.71 -8.73
N GLU A 54 -0.74 -3.34 -8.03
CA GLU A 54 -0.54 -2.05 -7.41
C GLU A 54 0.52 -1.27 -8.21
N GLU A 55 0.19 -0.10 -8.73
CA GLU A 55 1.13 0.76 -9.44
C GLU A 55 1.39 2.02 -8.64
N TYR A 56 2.67 2.34 -8.44
CA TYR A 56 3.10 3.61 -7.87
C TYR A 56 3.78 4.44 -8.96
N ILE A 57 3.33 5.68 -9.11
CA ILE A 57 3.88 6.68 -10.03
C ILE A 57 4.30 7.88 -9.19
N ILE A 58 5.59 8.14 -9.15
CA ILE A 58 6.24 9.17 -8.34
C ILE A 58 6.73 10.28 -9.25
N THR A 59 6.26 11.49 -8.98
CA THR A 59 6.67 12.71 -9.67
C THR A 59 7.06 13.74 -8.60
N GLY A 60 8.35 13.84 -8.30
CA GLY A 60 8.83 14.69 -7.20
C GLY A 60 8.34 14.19 -5.85
N ASP A 61 7.57 15.01 -5.14
CA ASP A 61 6.92 14.70 -3.86
C ASP A 61 5.49 14.17 -4.00
N GLN A 62 4.99 14.04 -5.24
CA GLN A 62 3.68 13.47 -5.53
C GLN A 62 3.77 11.97 -5.77
N ILE A 63 2.87 11.24 -5.14
CA ILE A 63 2.72 9.79 -5.26
C ILE A 63 1.31 9.51 -5.75
N THR A 64 1.20 9.01 -6.97
CA THR A 64 -0.03 8.47 -7.53
C THR A 64 -0.03 6.95 -7.36
N TYR A 65 -1.04 6.44 -6.69
CA TYR A 65 -1.30 5.04 -6.49
C TYR A 65 -2.47 4.59 -7.35
N ARG A 66 -2.29 3.51 -8.10
CA ARG A 66 -3.34 2.87 -8.90
C ARG A 66 -3.47 1.40 -8.56
N GLN A 67 -4.70 0.92 -8.58
CA GLN A 67 -4.99 -0.50 -8.52
C GLN A 67 -5.63 -0.98 -9.82
N TYR A 68 -5.21 -2.16 -10.25
CA TYR A 68 -5.78 -2.90 -11.37
C TYR A 68 -6.27 -4.25 -10.87
N GLU A 69 -7.37 -4.73 -11.42
CA GLU A 69 -7.96 -6.01 -11.02
C GLU A 69 -7.03 -7.22 -11.26
N ASN A 70 -6.24 -7.18 -12.33
CA ASN A 70 -5.26 -8.20 -12.70
C ASN A 70 -4.13 -7.60 -13.55
N ASN A 71 -3.12 -8.40 -13.89
CA ASN A 71 -1.92 -7.94 -14.60
C ASN A 71 -2.21 -7.38 -16.00
N ASP A 72 -3.16 -7.99 -16.71
CA ASP A 72 -3.47 -7.64 -18.10
C ASP A 72 -4.55 -6.57 -18.22
N SER A 73 -5.20 -6.23 -17.10
CA SER A 73 -6.26 -5.25 -17.05
C SER A 73 -5.69 -3.85 -17.26
N ARG A 74 -6.28 -3.15 -18.23
CA ARG A 74 -6.09 -1.71 -18.40
C ARG A 74 -7.07 -0.89 -17.55
N THR A 75 -8.04 -1.55 -16.92
CA THR A 75 -9.07 -0.91 -16.12
C THR A 75 -8.53 -0.61 -14.72
N ILE A 76 -8.47 0.68 -14.39
CA ILE A 76 -8.09 1.15 -13.07
C ILE A 76 -9.31 1.01 -12.15
N SER A 77 -9.21 0.15 -11.14
CA SER A 77 -10.28 -0.06 -10.15
C SER A 77 -10.26 1.00 -9.04
N PHE A 78 -9.09 1.60 -8.80
CA PHE A 78 -8.92 2.67 -7.82
C PHE A 78 -7.69 3.50 -8.17
N GLU A 79 -7.79 4.82 -8.01
CA GLU A 79 -6.67 5.77 -8.16
C GLU A 79 -6.72 6.79 -7.03
N MET A 80 -5.56 7.14 -6.48
CA MET A 80 -5.40 8.30 -5.62
C MET A 80 -4.04 8.94 -5.82
N THR A 81 -3.98 10.27 -5.70
CA THR A 81 -2.72 11.02 -5.69
C THR A 81 -2.58 11.75 -4.37
N LEU A 82 -1.44 11.58 -3.72
CA LEU A 82 -1.10 12.21 -2.45
C LEU A 82 0.26 12.89 -2.57
N THR A 83 0.43 14.03 -1.92
CA THR A 83 1.70 14.74 -1.84
C THR A 83 2.32 14.52 -0.47
N VAL A 84 3.58 14.12 -0.43
CA VAL A 84 4.30 13.82 0.82
C VAL A 84 4.36 15.07 1.71
N GLY A 85 4.01 14.90 2.99
CA GLY A 85 4.02 15.97 3.98
C GLY A 85 2.79 16.88 3.97
N GLN A 86 1.88 16.72 3.01
CA GLN A 86 0.62 17.48 3.01
C GLN A 86 -0.37 16.94 4.07
N PRO A 87 -1.36 17.75 4.48
CA PRO A 87 -2.43 17.29 5.38
C PRO A 87 -3.22 16.11 4.81
N PRO A 88 -3.93 15.34 5.66
CA PRO A 88 -4.76 14.24 5.20
C PRO A 88 -5.84 14.67 4.21
N VAL A 89 -6.00 13.90 3.14
CA VAL A 89 -7.02 14.11 2.11
C VAL A 89 -8.19 13.13 2.35
N ASN A 90 -9.42 13.62 2.26
CA ASN A 90 -10.61 12.76 2.29
C ASN A 90 -10.82 12.12 0.91
N ILE A 91 -10.91 10.79 0.88
CA ILE A 91 -11.09 10.00 -0.34
C ILE A 91 -12.41 9.22 -0.21
N ALA A 92 -13.25 9.33 -1.24
CA ALA A 92 -14.43 8.52 -1.43
C ALA A 92 -14.17 7.54 -2.58
N ALA A 93 -14.14 6.25 -2.27
CA ALA A 93 -13.86 5.17 -3.23
C ALA A 93 -15.00 4.15 -3.17
N GLY A 94 -15.95 4.26 -4.11
CA GLY A 94 -17.18 3.48 -4.09
C GLY A 94 -17.95 3.71 -2.79
N PHE A 95 -18.22 2.64 -2.04
CA PHE A 95 -18.92 2.70 -0.74
C PHE A 95 -18.00 3.00 0.45
N SER A 96 -16.69 3.14 0.25
CA SER A 96 -15.71 3.38 1.30
C SER A 96 -15.30 4.85 1.36
N HIS A 97 -15.27 5.41 2.57
CA HIS A 97 -14.76 6.76 2.84
C HIS A 97 -13.61 6.68 3.84
N PHE A 98 -12.50 7.34 3.54
CA PHE A 98 -11.32 7.34 4.38
C PHE A 98 -10.49 8.60 4.21
N GLN A 99 -9.63 8.87 5.17
CA GLN A 99 -8.58 9.88 5.06
C GLN A 99 -7.26 9.20 4.79
N ALA A 100 -6.45 9.76 3.88
CA ALA A 100 -5.11 9.28 3.61
C ALA A 100 -4.09 10.40 3.72
N GLN A 101 -2.93 10.08 4.28
CA GLN A 101 -1.78 10.97 4.38
C GLN A 101 -0.51 10.19 4.13
N ILE A 102 0.48 10.81 3.46
CA ILE A 102 1.82 10.27 3.33
C ILE A 102 2.82 11.23 3.96
N SER A 103 3.71 10.72 4.80
CA SER A 103 4.79 11.52 5.41
C SER A 103 6.04 10.68 5.64
N TRP A 104 7.18 11.33 5.85
CA TRP A 104 8.38 10.67 6.33
C TRP A 104 8.32 10.53 7.85
N ASP A 105 8.78 9.39 8.40
CA ASP A 105 9.03 9.27 9.84
C ASP A 105 10.43 9.75 10.23
N GLN A 106 10.69 9.76 11.54
CA GLN A 106 11.99 10.16 12.11
C GLN A 106 13.17 9.27 11.67
N TYR A 107 12.90 8.10 11.10
CA TYR A 107 13.89 7.16 10.59
C TYR A 107 14.04 7.28 9.06
N GLY A 108 13.40 8.26 8.43
CA GLY A 108 13.46 8.48 7.00
C GLY A 108 12.64 7.48 6.18
N ARG A 109 11.69 6.77 6.79
CA ARG A 109 10.82 5.82 6.06
C ARG A 109 9.55 6.50 5.60
N LEU A 110 9.09 6.13 4.41
CA LEU A 110 7.79 6.58 3.89
C LEU A 110 6.67 5.88 4.68
N VAL A 111 5.78 6.69 5.26
CA VAL A 111 4.64 6.24 6.04
C VAL A 111 3.36 6.70 5.37
N THR A 112 2.47 5.75 5.09
CA THR A 112 1.10 6.02 4.67
C THR A 112 0.17 5.77 5.84
N ARG A 113 -0.60 6.79 6.24
CA ARG A 113 -1.66 6.66 7.24
C ARG A 113 -3.00 6.68 6.55
N THR A 114 -3.82 5.68 6.82
CA THR A 114 -5.18 5.59 6.31
C THR A 114 -6.16 5.49 7.46
N ARG A 115 -6.99 6.50 7.65
CA ARG A 115 -7.99 6.55 8.72
C ARG A 115 -9.38 6.28 8.17
N LYS A 116 -10.02 5.25 8.71
CA LYS A 116 -11.38 4.83 8.42
C LYS A 116 -12.23 4.96 9.68
N LYS A 117 -13.56 4.81 9.55
CA LYS A 117 -14.44 4.66 10.72
C LYS A 117 -14.04 3.45 11.60
N SER A 118 -13.49 2.40 11.00
CA SER A 118 -13.04 1.19 11.71
C SER A 118 -11.70 1.35 12.42
N GLY A 119 -10.99 2.47 12.24
CA GLY A 119 -9.70 2.74 12.86
C GLY A 119 -8.65 3.24 11.89
N GLU A 120 -7.41 3.33 12.37
CA GLU A 120 -6.27 3.81 11.61
C GLU A 120 -5.34 2.65 11.21
N PHE A 121 -4.94 2.66 9.94
CA PHE A 121 -3.94 1.78 9.38
C PHE A 121 -2.67 2.60 9.15
N ILE A 122 -1.53 2.09 9.58
CA ILE A 122 -0.23 2.73 9.36
C ILE A 122 0.64 1.78 8.56
N GLN A 123 0.94 2.14 7.33
CA GLN A 123 1.74 1.35 6.42
C GLN A 123 3.11 1.98 6.22
N THR A 124 4.14 1.14 6.26
CA THR A 124 5.52 1.51 5.90
C THR A 124 6.02 0.56 4.81
N GLY A 125 6.78 1.08 3.86
CA GLY A 125 7.37 0.28 2.78
C GLY A 125 8.90 0.39 2.74
N ARG A 126 9.56 -0.70 2.36
CA ARG A 126 11.00 -0.71 2.04
C ARG A 126 11.30 -1.66 0.90
N MET A 127 12.36 -1.34 0.15
CA MET A 127 12.93 -2.28 -0.81
C MET A 127 13.83 -3.27 -0.07
N ASP A 128 13.70 -4.56 -0.37
CA ASP A 128 14.62 -5.58 0.13
C ASP A 128 15.88 -5.68 -0.76
N SER A 129 16.82 -6.55 -0.37
CA SER A 129 18.08 -6.75 -1.12
C SER A 129 17.90 -7.38 -2.50
N LYS A 130 16.70 -7.90 -2.81
CA LYS A 130 16.35 -8.53 -4.10
C LYS A 130 15.59 -7.56 -5.01
N GLY A 131 15.24 -6.37 -4.53
CA GLY A 131 14.43 -5.41 -5.26
C GLY A 131 12.92 -5.68 -5.15
N ASP A 132 12.50 -6.52 -4.20
CA ASP A 132 11.09 -6.71 -3.87
C ASP A 132 10.64 -5.65 -2.85
N LEU A 133 9.37 -5.25 -2.93
CA LEU A 133 8.78 -4.25 -2.04
C LEU A 133 8.15 -4.95 -0.83
N GLU A 134 8.74 -4.75 0.35
CA GLU A 134 8.15 -5.19 1.61
C GLU A 134 7.27 -4.11 2.21
N LEU A 135 6.00 -4.45 2.42
CA LEU A 135 5.02 -3.60 3.08
C LEU A 135 4.70 -4.17 4.46
N THR A 136 4.77 -3.32 5.47
CA THR A 136 4.28 -3.63 6.82
C THR A 136 3.16 -2.66 7.16
N THR A 137 2.01 -3.20 7.58
CA THR A 137 0.84 -2.42 7.99
C THR A 137 0.51 -2.73 9.44
N LEU A 138 0.57 -1.73 10.32
CA LEU A 138 -0.04 -1.77 11.63
C LEU A 138 -1.56 -1.61 11.47
N LEU A 139 -2.30 -2.59 11.95
CA LEU A 139 -3.75 -2.66 11.88
C LEU A 139 -4.39 -1.95 13.09
N PRO A 140 -5.65 -1.49 13.00
CA PRO A 140 -6.41 -0.98 14.13
C PRO A 140 -6.40 -1.88 15.38
N SER A 141 -6.35 -3.20 15.20
CA SER A 141 -6.26 -4.17 16.31
C SER A 141 -4.92 -4.18 17.06
N GLY A 142 -3.91 -3.43 16.58
CA GLY A 142 -2.53 -3.45 17.10
C GLY A 142 -1.67 -4.58 16.53
N LYS A 143 -2.24 -5.46 15.70
CA LYS A 143 -1.47 -6.49 14.98
C LYS A 143 -0.78 -5.89 13.76
N THR A 144 0.29 -6.52 13.32
CA THR A 144 0.97 -6.20 12.06
C THR A 144 0.63 -7.19 10.97
N CYS A 145 0.37 -6.68 9.77
CA CYS A 145 0.30 -7.43 8.53
C CYS A 145 1.57 -7.16 7.72
N ARG A 146 2.19 -8.21 7.18
CA ARG A 146 3.34 -8.09 6.29
C ARG A 146 2.99 -8.67 4.93
N ARG A 147 3.33 -7.94 3.87
CA ARG A 147 3.15 -8.33 2.48
C ARG A 147 4.46 -8.09 1.73
N VAL A 148 4.86 -9.05 0.91
CA VAL A 148 5.96 -8.86 -0.06
C VAL A 148 5.34 -8.71 -1.44
N LEU A 149 5.80 -7.71 -2.19
CA LEU A 149 5.31 -7.37 -3.52
C LEU A 149 6.47 -7.49 -4.52
N LYS A 150 6.24 -8.23 -5.60
CA LYS A 150 7.18 -8.42 -6.71
C LYS A 150 6.84 -7.50 -7.86
N ARG A 151 7.88 -6.98 -8.52
CA ARG A 151 7.72 -6.14 -9.70
C ARG A 151 7.07 -6.94 -10.83
N VAL A 152 6.10 -6.33 -11.51
CA VAL A 152 5.46 -6.88 -12.71
C VAL A 152 6.16 -6.27 -13.91
N HIS A 153 6.67 -7.13 -14.80
CA HIS A 153 7.26 -6.75 -16.08
C HIS A 153 6.20 -6.65 -17.17
#